data_AF-A0AAJ2JP52-F1
#
_entry.id   AF-A0AAJ2JP52-F1
#
_cell.length_a   1.000
_cell.length_b   1.000
_cell.length_c   1.000
_cell.angle_alpha   90.00
_cell.angle_beta   90.00
_cell.angle_gamma   90.00
#
_symmetry.space_group_name_H-M   'P 1'
#
loop_
_entity.id
_entity.type
_entity.pdbx_description
1 polymer ?
#
loop_
_entity_poly.entity_id
_entity_poly.type
_entity_poly.pdbx_seq_one_letter_code
_entity_poly.pdbx_strand_id
1 'polypeptide(L)'
;MDPAIELKENLIKLIEKYKVDPYEISILYGHKVEVWIENTDAYEKLQKLEALLLPTEKRKDRKVYEHLLLPFIYKDNSVKLATFTLVNLPKLEEYGIVSPTIINLIVTRGSNDVDKKLLNLIDLLYETARIRSKSDVKINDSDISPNFRVGKVKLKYVNEFKPIITREEAERVLMEYKLNRSRRLPSDEISLREYLNVVGLVYDALGLLDISKASVEDILKVRKEVGDFRDCGLLDLPLDDRYAFMKWKEENRCGLHPFEVVAGYSYNGILLYPPIKGRFAVYIDYIDERMYKIVCRLLEKKIPFTTDIKKLLYTLRGEIYVNVNIPTPEILGTVYYDDVKEKDKIIWKKIEEVKYR
;
A
#
# COMPACT_ATOMS: atom_id res chain seq x y z
N MET A 1 -24.98 -40.14 1.43
CA MET A 1 -24.97 -38.77 1.99
C MET A 1 -24.50 -37.85 0.88
N ASP A 2 -25.10 -36.67 0.72
CA ASP A 2 -24.62 -35.70 -0.28
C ASP A 2 -23.16 -35.31 0.08
N PRO A 3 -22.18 -35.45 -0.83
CA PRO A 3 -20.78 -35.11 -0.56
C PRO A 3 -20.59 -33.68 -0.02
N ALA A 4 -21.45 -32.74 -0.42
CA ALA A 4 -21.40 -31.36 0.09
C ALA A 4 -21.86 -31.27 1.56
N ILE A 5 -22.86 -32.07 1.95
CA ILE A 5 -23.33 -32.17 3.34
C ILE A 5 -22.23 -32.79 4.20
N GLU A 6 -21.65 -33.90 3.75
CA GLU A 6 -20.57 -34.59 4.47
C GLU A 6 -19.35 -33.69 4.68
N LEU A 7 -18.91 -32.96 3.63
CA LEU A 7 -17.84 -31.97 3.75
C LEU A 7 -18.17 -30.93 4.82
N LYS A 8 -19.38 -30.35 4.78
CA LYS A 8 -19.79 -29.32 5.73
C LYS A 8 -19.78 -29.84 7.17
N GLU A 9 -20.31 -31.04 7.43
CA GLU A 9 -20.29 -31.65 8.76
C GLU A 9 -18.86 -31.90 9.26
N ASN A 10 -17.98 -32.37 8.38
CA ASN A 10 -16.58 -32.58 8.73
C ASN A 10 -15.86 -31.26 9.05
N LEU A 11 -16.13 -30.18 8.30
CA LEU A 11 -15.60 -28.85 8.60
C LEU A 11 -16.10 -28.33 9.95
N ILE A 12 -17.39 -28.50 10.28
CA ILE A 12 -17.94 -28.10 11.58
C ILE A 12 -17.21 -28.81 12.72
N LYS A 13 -17.01 -30.12 12.62
CA LYS A 13 -16.26 -30.90 13.64
C LYS A 13 -14.83 -30.38 13.83
N LEU A 14 -14.16 -29.97 12.74
CA LEU A 14 -12.84 -29.35 12.84
C LEU A 14 -12.90 -27.99 13.56
N ILE A 15 -13.86 -27.15 13.19
CA ILE A 15 -14.01 -25.82 13.81
C ILE A 15 -14.26 -25.95 15.32
N GLU A 16 -15.14 -26.87 15.74
CA GLU A 16 -15.43 -27.11 17.17
C GLU A 16 -14.23 -27.66 17.95
N LYS A 17 -13.40 -28.49 17.30
CA LYS A 17 -12.20 -29.08 17.90
C LYS A 17 -11.10 -28.04 18.12
N TYR A 18 -10.81 -27.24 17.09
CA TYR A 18 -9.66 -26.31 17.11
C TYR A 18 -10.01 -24.92 17.64
N LYS A 19 -11.28 -24.51 17.54
CA LYS A 19 -11.80 -23.22 18.04
C LYS A 19 -10.97 -22.02 17.60
N VAL A 20 -10.63 -21.98 16.32
CA VAL A 20 -9.89 -20.88 15.70
C VAL A 20 -10.87 -19.96 14.98
N ASP A 21 -10.88 -18.68 15.35
CA ASP A 21 -11.56 -17.63 14.60
C ASP A 21 -10.51 -16.73 13.91
N PRO A 22 -10.47 -16.67 12.56
CA PRO A 22 -9.53 -15.82 11.83
C PRO A 22 -9.64 -14.33 12.19
N TYR A 23 -10.83 -13.84 12.57
CA TYR A 23 -10.98 -12.45 13.03
C TYR A 23 -10.30 -12.21 14.37
N GLU A 24 -10.39 -13.16 15.29
CA GLU A 24 -9.73 -13.08 16.58
C GLU A 24 -8.19 -13.09 16.42
N ILE A 25 -7.66 -13.96 15.55
CA ILE A 25 -6.23 -13.98 15.22
C ILE A 25 -5.78 -12.62 14.65
N SER A 26 -6.58 -12.03 13.76
CA SER A 26 -6.29 -10.69 13.19
C SER A 26 -6.25 -9.61 14.28
N ILE A 27 -7.17 -9.64 15.24
CA ILE A 27 -7.18 -8.67 16.35
C ILE A 27 -5.95 -8.84 17.27
N LEU A 28 -5.61 -10.09 17.61
CA LEU A 28 -4.53 -10.39 18.54
C LEU A 28 -3.13 -10.17 17.95
N TYR A 29 -2.96 -10.38 16.64
CA TYR A 29 -1.63 -10.41 16.02
C TYR A 29 -1.50 -9.52 14.79
N GLY A 30 -2.58 -8.99 14.22
CA GLY A 30 -2.55 -8.22 12.96
C GLY A 30 -1.86 -6.86 13.07
N HIS A 31 -1.57 -6.38 14.28
CA HIS A 31 -0.71 -5.21 14.51
C HIS A 31 0.78 -5.53 14.36
N LYS A 32 1.17 -6.82 14.35
CA LYS A 32 2.55 -7.25 14.14
C LYS A 32 2.79 -7.45 12.66
N VAL A 33 3.93 -6.92 12.18
CA VAL A 33 4.35 -7.12 10.78
C VAL A 33 4.60 -8.61 10.52
N GLU A 34 5.21 -9.29 11.49
CA GLU A 34 5.49 -10.73 11.45
C GLU A 34 5.38 -11.34 12.85
N VAL A 35 4.95 -12.60 12.92
CA VAL A 35 5.00 -13.40 14.15
C VAL A 35 5.88 -14.62 13.90
N TRP A 36 6.98 -14.68 14.63
CA TRP A 36 7.96 -15.76 14.56
C TRP A 36 7.55 -16.92 15.47
N ILE A 37 7.56 -18.13 14.93
CA ILE A 37 7.22 -19.39 15.60
C ILE A 37 8.41 -20.34 15.43
N GLU A 38 9.23 -20.46 16.47
CA GLU A 38 10.37 -21.39 16.51
C GLU A 38 9.94 -22.69 17.21
N ASN A 39 9.24 -23.55 16.48
CA ASN A 39 8.65 -24.77 17.04
C ASN A 39 8.70 -25.92 16.02
N THR A 40 9.42 -26.98 16.40
CA THR A 40 9.69 -28.12 15.51
C THR A 40 8.40 -28.87 15.13
N ASP A 41 7.46 -29.04 16.05
CA ASP A 41 6.19 -29.73 15.77
C ASP A 41 5.35 -28.96 14.76
N ALA A 42 5.28 -27.63 14.91
CA ALA A 42 4.60 -26.75 13.97
C ALA A 42 5.26 -26.80 12.58
N TYR A 43 6.59 -26.74 12.53
CA TYR A 43 7.35 -26.84 11.29
C TYR A 43 7.10 -28.16 10.55
N GLU A 44 7.18 -29.30 11.26
CA GLU A 44 6.91 -30.62 10.68
C GLU A 44 5.45 -30.77 10.23
N LYS A 45 4.51 -30.13 10.93
CA LYS A 45 3.11 -30.08 10.50
C LYS A 45 2.97 -29.38 9.16
N LEU A 46 3.69 -28.29 8.94
CA LEU A 46 3.69 -27.57 7.67
C LEU A 46 4.38 -28.35 6.55
N GLN A 47 5.39 -29.15 6.84
CA GLN A 47 5.94 -30.10 5.86
C GLN A 47 4.89 -31.15 5.44
N LYS A 48 4.12 -31.69 6.40
CA LYS A 48 3.02 -32.63 6.11
C LYS A 48 1.90 -31.95 5.31
N LEU A 49 1.58 -30.70 5.62
CA LEU A 49 0.65 -29.89 4.83
C LEU A 49 1.18 -29.70 3.41
N GLU A 50 2.44 -29.25 3.23
CA GLU A 50 3.07 -29.06 1.91
C GLU A 50 2.98 -30.34 1.05
N ALA A 51 3.18 -31.51 1.66
CA ALA A 51 3.13 -32.80 0.98
C ALA A 51 1.75 -33.14 0.39
N LEU A 52 0.67 -32.53 0.88
CA LEU A 52 -0.69 -32.70 0.34
C LEU A 52 -0.96 -31.80 -0.89
N LEU A 53 -0.11 -30.81 -1.13
CA LEU A 53 -0.39 -29.71 -2.06
C LEU A 53 0.48 -29.80 -3.32
N LEU A 54 -0.04 -29.19 -4.38
CA LEU A 54 0.71 -28.83 -5.58
C LEU A 54 0.96 -27.31 -5.57
N PRO A 55 2.21 -26.86 -5.80
CA PRO A 55 2.53 -25.44 -5.76
C PRO A 55 1.80 -24.70 -6.88
N THR A 56 1.23 -23.55 -6.54
CA THR A 56 0.66 -22.61 -7.51
C THR A 56 1.77 -21.89 -8.27
N GLU A 57 2.89 -21.61 -7.60
CA GLU A 57 4.08 -21.04 -8.20
C GLU A 57 5.35 -21.70 -7.63
N LYS A 58 6.33 -21.98 -8.51
CA LYS A 58 7.63 -22.53 -8.12
C LYS A 58 8.75 -21.65 -8.66
N ARG A 59 9.57 -21.11 -7.75
CA ARG A 59 10.79 -20.37 -8.05
C ARG A 59 12.03 -21.13 -7.54
N LYS A 60 13.21 -20.61 -7.84
CA LYS A 60 14.49 -21.20 -7.39
C LYS A 60 14.68 -21.14 -5.87
N ASP A 61 14.11 -20.12 -5.25
CA ASP A 61 14.28 -19.76 -3.84
C ASP A 61 13.04 -20.08 -2.98
N ARG A 62 11.87 -20.26 -3.60
CA ARG A 62 10.61 -20.50 -2.89
C ARG A 62 9.59 -21.32 -3.66
N LYS A 63 8.66 -21.93 -2.92
CA LYS A 63 7.41 -22.49 -3.47
C LYS A 63 6.23 -21.79 -2.81
N VAL A 64 5.21 -21.45 -3.61
CA VAL A 64 4.01 -20.75 -3.15
C VAL A 64 2.81 -21.63 -3.39
N TYR A 65 1.91 -21.64 -2.42
CA TYR A 65 0.65 -22.37 -2.43
C TYR A 65 -0.46 -21.37 -2.06
N GLU A 66 -0.99 -20.66 -3.06
CA GLU A 66 -2.08 -19.71 -2.86
C GLU A 66 -3.41 -20.43 -2.60
N HIS A 67 -4.33 -19.76 -1.89
CA HIS A 67 -5.71 -20.19 -1.71
C HIS A 67 -5.89 -21.49 -0.93
N LEU A 68 -5.10 -21.67 0.13
CA LEU A 68 -5.43 -22.59 1.22
C LEU A 68 -6.64 -22.07 1.99
N LEU A 69 -7.54 -22.96 2.37
CA LEU A 69 -8.82 -22.60 2.97
C LEU A 69 -8.83 -22.97 4.45
N LEU A 70 -9.15 -22.00 5.30
CA LEU A 70 -9.38 -22.19 6.72
C LEU A 70 -10.88 -22.06 7.00
N PRO A 71 -11.56 -23.10 7.52
CA PRO A 71 -12.97 -23.04 7.84
C PRO A 71 -13.21 -22.37 9.18
N PHE A 72 -14.30 -21.63 9.30
CA PHE A 72 -14.72 -21.00 10.56
C PHE A 72 -16.24 -20.73 10.56
N ILE A 73 -16.81 -20.47 11.73
CA ILE A 73 -18.22 -20.07 11.86
C ILE A 73 -18.32 -18.56 11.70
N TYR A 74 -19.11 -18.11 10.73
CA TYR A 74 -19.39 -16.71 10.48
C TYR A 74 -20.50 -16.18 11.39
N LYS A 75 -20.69 -14.85 11.43
CA LYS A 75 -21.64 -14.16 12.33
C LYS A 75 -23.10 -14.62 12.17
N ASP A 76 -23.45 -15.17 11.02
CA ASP A 76 -24.78 -15.72 10.70
C ASP A 76 -24.90 -17.23 11.00
N ASN A 77 -23.95 -17.80 11.75
CA ASN A 77 -23.81 -19.22 12.03
C ASN A 77 -23.58 -20.12 10.79
N SER A 78 -23.22 -19.53 9.64
CA SER A 78 -22.81 -20.30 8.47
C SER A 78 -21.32 -20.68 8.54
N VAL A 79 -20.95 -21.79 7.90
CA VAL A 79 -19.54 -22.13 7.68
C VAL A 79 -19.02 -21.28 6.53
N LYS A 80 -17.97 -20.50 6.78
CA LYS A 80 -17.24 -19.74 5.77
C LYS A 80 -15.77 -20.13 5.76
N LEU A 81 -15.10 -19.74 4.69
CA LEU A 81 -13.69 -20.01 4.47
C LEU A 81 -12.91 -18.69 4.46
N ALA A 82 -11.73 -18.71 5.09
CA ALA A 82 -10.71 -17.66 4.97
C ALA A 82 -9.56 -18.18 4.11
N THR A 83 -9.01 -17.34 3.24
CA THR A 83 -7.89 -17.75 2.37
C THR A 83 -6.54 -17.43 3.00
N PHE A 84 -5.63 -18.40 2.89
CA PHE A 84 -4.24 -18.32 3.30
C PHE A 84 -3.34 -18.71 2.13
N THR A 85 -2.09 -18.26 2.21
CA THR A 85 -1.00 -18.66 1.34
C THR A 85 0.07 -19.32 2.19
N LEU A 86 0.48 -20.53 1.81
CA LEU A 86 1.68 -21.15 2.36
C LEU A 86 2.86 -20.82 1.44
N VAL A 87 3.99 -20.44 2.02
CA VAL A 87 5.25 -20.20 1.33
C VAL A 87 6.30 -21.11 1.96
N ASN A 88 6.97 -21.93 1.16
CA ASN A 88 8.15 -22.66 1.59
C ASN A 88 9.39 -21.92 1.10
N LEU A 89 10.34 -21.64 1.99
CA LEU A 89 11.66 -21.06 1.72
C LEU A 89 12.75 -22.10 2.02
N PRO A 90 13.04 -23.04 1.09
CA PRO A 90 13.87 -24.21 1.41
C PRO A 90 15.30 -23.88 1.81
N LYS A 91 15.85 -22.77 1.32
CA LYS A 91 17.22 -22.34 1.63
C LYS A 91 17.37 -21.80 3.05
N LEU A 92 16.28 -21.27 3.60
CA LEU A 92 16.25 -20.70 4.95
C LEU A 92 15.70 -21.71 5.97
N GLU A 93 15.15 -22.84 5.49
CA GLU A 93 14.41 -23.80 6.31
C GLU A 93 13.22 -23.15 7.04
N GLU A 94 12.45 -22.32 6.32
CA GLU A 94 11.33 -21.57 6.86
C GLU A 94 10.04 -21.84 6.08
N TYR A 95 8.92 -21.79 6.80
CA TYR A 95 7.60 -21.68 6.22
C TYR A 95 6.95 -20.34 6.57
N GLY A 96 6.38 -19.68 5.56
CA GLY A 96 5.51 -18.53 5.72
C GLY A 96 4.03 -18.95 5.63
N ILE A 97 3.18 -18.48 6.55
CA ILE A 97 1.72 -18.54 6.42
C ILE A 97 1.20 -17.11 6.37
N VAL A 98 0.69 -16.72 5.20
CA VAL A 98 0.28 -15.34 4.92
C VAL A 98 -1.22 -15.31 4.68
N SER A 99 -1.91 -14.37 5.31
CA SER A 99 -3.26 -13.99 4.93
C SER A 99 -3.30 -12.49 4.62
N PRO A 100 -4.00 -12.06 3.56
CA PRO A 100 -4.12 -10.65 3.18
C PRO A 100 -4.44 -9.69 4.34
N THR A 101 -5.27 -10.12 5.29
CA THR A 101 -5.84 -9.26 6.35
C THR A 101 -5.62 -9.76 7.78
N ILE A 102 -5.01 -10.93 7.96
CA ILE A 102 -4.94 -11.57 9.29
C ILE A 102 -3.54 -11.47 9.88
N ILE A 103 -2.55 -12.09 9.22
CA ILE A 103 -1.26 -12.35 9.85
C ILE A 103 -0.22 -12.79 8.80
N ASN A 104 1.04 -12.55 9.12
CA ASN A 104 2.19 -13.18 8.49
C ASN A 104 2.96 -13.99 9.55
N LEU A 105 2.84 -15.31 9.50
CA LEU A 105 3.57 -16.22 10.39
C LEU A 105 4.84 -16.70 9.70
N ILE A 106 5.97 -16.63 10.40
CA ILE A 106 7.22 -17.25 9.98
C ILE A 106 7.51 -18.40 10.94
N VAL A 107 7.58 -19.62 10.40
CA VAL A 107 7.73 -20.85 11.18
C VAL A 107 9.05 -21.51 10.86
N THR A 108 9.85 -21.73 11.90
CA THR A 108 11.15 -22.40 11.85
C THR A 108 11.22 -23.50 12.90
N ARG A 109 12.25 -24.35 12.85
CA ARG A 109 12.48 -25.36 13.89
C ARG A 109 12.98 -24.69 15.18
N GLY A 110 12.51 -25.21 16.30
CA GLY A 110 12.88 -24.72 17.63
C GLY A 110 12.08 -25.41 18.73
N SER A 111 12.23 -24.92 19.95
CA SER A 111 11.59 -25.44 21.15
C SER A 111 10.88 -24.35 21.96
N ASN A 112 10.57 -23.21 21.34
CA ASN A 112 9.88 -22.14 22.04
C ASN A 112 8.44 -22.55 22.32
N ASP A 113 7.93 -22.09 23.46
CA ASP A 113 6.50 -22.16 23.74
C ASP A 113 5.76 -21.21 22.81
N VAL A 114 4.65 -21.69 22.25
CA VAL A 114 3.88 -20.98 21.22
C VAL A 114 2.45 -20.89 21.69
N ASP A 115 1.82 -19.74 21.45
CA ASP A 115 0.41 -19.58 21.72
C ASP A 115 -0.40 -20.70 21.05
N LYS A 116 -1.18 -21.40 21.87
CA LYS A 116 -2.02 -22.53 21.47
C LYS A 116 -2.95 -22.15 20.30
N LYS A 117 -3.39 -20.90 20.17
CA LYS A 117 -4.24 -20.45 19.05
C LYS A 117 -3.51 -20.52 17.72
N LEU A 118 -2.21 -20.18 17.69
CA LEU A 118 -1.39 -20.26 16.48
C LEU A 118 -1.10 -21.72 16.09
N LEU A 119 -0.84 -22.58 17.08
CA LEU A 119 -0.69 -24.02 16.84
C LEU A 119 -2.00 -24.64 16.32
N ASN A 120 -3.13 -24.28 16.92
CA ASN A 120 -4.45 -24.72 16.47
C ASN A 120 -4.77 -24.23 15.05
N LEU A 121 -4.33 -23.01 14.66
CA LEU A 121 -4.47 -22.51 13.29
C LEU A 121 -3.72 -23.40 12.30
N ILE A 122 -2.47 -23.74 12.60
CA ILE A 122 -1.64 -24.63 11.75
C ILE A 122 -2.27 -26.01 11.65
N ASP A 123 -2.72 -26.58 12.76
CA ASP A 123 -3.40 -27.88 12.76
C ASP A 123 -4.71 -27.84 11.98
N LEU A 124 -5.50 -26.77 12.11
CA LEU A 124 -6.76 -26.62 11.37
C LEU A 124 -6.52 -26.49 9.87
N LEU A 125 -5.47 -25.77 9.43
CA LEU A 125 -5.06 -25.70 8.03
C LEU A 125 -4.68 -27.09 7.50
N TYR A 126 -3.87 -27.83 8.24
CA TYR A 126 -3.47 -29.19 7.88
C TYR A 126 -4.65 -30.14 7.77
N GLU A 127 -5.50 -30.21 8.80
CA GLU A 127 -6.66 -31.11 8.81
C GLU A 127 -7.68 -30.74 7.72
N THR A 128 -7.87 -29.44 7.46
CA THR A 128 -8.72 -29.00 6.36
C THR A 128 -8.16 -29.46 5.02
N ALA A 129 -6.86 -29.24 4.77
CA ALA A 129 -6.20 -29.70 3.55
C ALA A 129 -6.33 -31.23 3.36
N ARG A 130 -6.22 -32.00 4.44
CA ARG A 130 -6.37 -33.47 4.42
C ARG A 130 -7.78 -33.93 4.07
N ILE A 131 -8.82 -33.20 4.48
CA ILE A 131 -10.21 -33.48 4.07
C ILE A 131 -10.40 -33.05 2.62
N ARG A 132 -9.93 -31.85 2.26
CA ARG A 132 -10.06 -31.30 0.91
C ARG A 132 -9.36 -32.14 -0.15
N SER A 133 -8.21 -32.74 0.17
CA SER A 133 -7.48 -33.63 -0.75
C SER A 133 -8.24 -34.91 -1.12
N LYS A 134 -9.35 -35.22 -0.45
CA LYS A 134 -10.19 -36.41 -0.69
C LYS A 134 -11.58 -36.06 -1.20
N SER A 135 -11.86 -34.79 -1.46
CA SER A 135 -13.19 -34.28 -1.75
C SER A 135 -13.22 -33.60 -3.11
N ASP A 136 -14.13 -34.05 -3.99
CA ASP A 136 -14.37 -33.42 -5.29
C ASP A 136 -15.37 -32.25 -5.23
N VAL A 137 -15.92 -31.95 -4.05
CA VAL A 137 -16.82 -30.81 -3.86
C VAL A 137 -16.08 -29.51 -4.18
N LYS A 138 -16.59 -28.78 -5.17
CA LYS A 138 -16.01 -27.50 -5.60
C LYS A 138 -16.39 -26.38 -4.64
N ILE A 139 -15.39 -25.64 -4.18
CA ILE A 139 -15.59 -24.40 -3.42
C ILE A 139 -15.93 -23.26 -4.36
N ASN A 140 -16.98 -22.52 -4.03
CA ASN A 140 -17.38 -21.33 -4.75
C ASN A 140 -16.93 -20.07 -4.01
N ASP A 141 -16.82 -18.98 -4.77
CA ASP A 141 -16.50 -17.65 -4.25
C ASP A 141 -17.46 -17.18 -3.12
N SER A 142 -18.70 -17.70 -3.09
CA SER A 142 -19.70 -17.42 -2.05
C SER A 142 -19.39 -18.07 -0.70
N ASP A 143 -18.58 -19.14 -0.70
CA ASP A 143 -18.19 -19.88 0.50
C ASP A 143 -17.06 -19.16 1.25
N ILE A 144 -16.37 -18.25 0.57
CA ILE A 144 -15.26 -17.47 1.10
C ILE A 144 -15.79 -16.14 1.66
N SER A 145 -15.43 -15.82 2.89
CA SER A 145 -15.83 -14.54 3.48
C SER A 145 -15.20 -13.37 2.71
N PRO A 146 -15.96 -12.33 2.32
CA PRO A 146 -15.45 -11.19 1.57
C PRO A 146 -14.26 -10.47 2.25
N ASN A 147 -14.14 -10.55 3.57
CA ASN A 147 -13.05 -9.95 4.36
C ASN A 147 -11.69 -10.62 4.15
N PHE A 148 -11.67 -11.83 3.58
CA PHE A 148 -10.45 -12.56 3.25
C PHE A 148 -10.23 -12.67 1.75
N ARG A 149 -11.11 -12.06 0.93
CA ARG A 149 -10.94 -12.01 -0.51
C ARG A 149 -10.14 -10.78 -0.90
N VAL A 150 -9.31 -10.90 -1.93
CA VAL A 150 -8.63 -9.76 -2.52
C VAL A 150 -9.45 -9.27 -3.71
N GLY A 151 -9.66 -7.96 -3.80
CA GLY A 151 -10.38 -7.34 -4.90
C GLY A 151 -9.81 -5.97 -5.24
N LYS A 152 -10.47 -5.29 -6.17
CA LYS A 152 -10.22 -3.87 -6.44
C LYS A 152 -11.53 -3.13 -6.61
N VAL A 153 -11.54 -1.88 -6.19
CA VAL A 153 -12.72 -1.01 -6.29
C VAL A 153 -12.27 0.39 -6.68
N LYS A 154 -13.13 1.19 -7.32
CA LYS A 154 -12.83 2.60 -7.52
C LYS A 154 -12.87 3.33 -6.18
N LEU A 155 -11.89 4.21 -5.95
CA LEU A 155 -11.75 4.95 -4.69
C LEU A 155 -13.01 5.75 -4.31
N LYS A 156 -13.77 6.26 -5.29
CA LYS A 156 -15.05 6.95 -5.04
C LYS A 156 -16.13 6.10 -4.35
N TYR A 157 -15.99 4.78 -4.35
CA TYR A 157 -16.90 3.84 -3.69
C TYR A 157 -16.45 3.45 -2.27
N VAL A 158 -15.42 4.10 -1.73
CA VAL A 158 -14.99 3.96 -0.33
C VAL A 158 -15.73 4.97 0.55
N ASN A 159 -16.10 4.59 1.78
CA ASN A 159 -16.94 5.36 2.71
C ASN A 159 -16.33 6.74 3.03
N GLU A 160 -15.08 6.75 3.46
CA GLU A 160 -14.38 7.96 3.89
C GLU A 160 -13.88 8.82 2.73
N PHE A 161 -13.94 8.32 1.50
CA PHE A 161 -13.49 9.07 0.34
C PHE A 161 -14.59 9.95 -0.25
N LYS A 162 -14.29 11.24 -0.33
CA LYS A 162 -15.09 12.23 -1.06
C LYS A 162 -14.26 12.79 -2.21
N PRO A 163 -14.74 12.71 -3.47
CA PRO A 163 -14.09 13.36 -4.58
C PRO A 163 -13.88 14.85 -4.29
N ILE A 164 -12.64 15.32 -4.45
CA ILE A 164 -12.22 16.69 -4.12
C ILE A 164 -12.48 17.64 -5.29
N ILE A 165 -12.44 17.11 -6.52
CA ILE A 165 -12.63 17.89 -7.75
C ILE A 165 -13.69 17.24 -8.65
N THR A 166 -14.34 18.08 -9.44
CA THR A 166 -15.29 17.67 -10.47
C THR A 166 -14.57 17.14 -11.73
N ARG A 167 -15.35 16.57 -12.66
CA ARG A 167 -14.83 16.14 -13.95
C ARG A 167 -14.39 17.34 -14.79
N GLU A 168 -15.20 18.39 -14.80
CA GLU A 168 -15.00 19.61 -15.56
C GLU A 168 -13.73 20.34 -15.10
N GLU A 169 -13.51 20.43 -13.79
CA GLU A 169 -12.28 20.99 -13.23
C GLU A 169 -11.04 20.17 -13.62
N ALA A 170 -11.12 18.84 -13.54
CA ALA A 170 -10.02 17.98 -13.96
C ALA A 170 -9.69 18.13 -15.45
N GLU A 171 -10.71 18.21 -16.32
CA GLU A 171 -10.51 18.42 -17.75
C GLU A 171 -9.85 19.79 -18.03
N ARG A 172 -10.28 20.85 -17.33
CA ARG A 172 -9.68 22.19 -17.41
C ARG A 172 -8.20 22.17 -17.00
N VAL A 173 -7.89 21.63 -15.81
CA VAL A 173 -6.51 21.59 -15.29
C VAL A 173 -5.61 20.72 -16.17
N LEU A 174 -6.12 19.61 -16.71
CA LEU A 174 -5.38 18.77 -17.66
C LEU A 174 -5.04 19.52 -18.95
N MET A 175 -5.97 20.34 -19.46
CA MET A 175 -5.75 21.17 -20.64
C MET A 175 -4.68 22.23 -20.37
N GLU A 176 -4.78 22.95 -19.25
CA GLU A 176 -3.77 23.94 -18.84
C GLU A 176 -2.39 23.31 -18.67
N TYR A 177 -2.32 22.12 -18.06
CA TYR A 177 -1.06 21.39 -17.92
C TYR A 177 -0.48 20.97 -19.28
N LYS A 178 -1.30 20.52 -20.24
CA LYS A 178 -0.84 20.23 -21.61
C LYS A 178 -0.23 21.46 -22.29
N LEU A 179 -0.82 22.64 -22.11
CA LEU A 179 -0.24 23.91 -22.59
C LEU A 179 1.05 24.25 -21.84
N ASN A 180 1.12 23.99 -20.54
CA ASN A 180 2.34 24.17 -19.76
C ASN A 180 3.48 23.23 -20.19
N ARG A 181 3.16 22.03 -20.71
CA ARG A 181 4.17 21.05 -21.15
C ARG A 181 5.09 21.55 -22.28
N SER A 182 4.70 22.55 -23.06
CA SER A 182 5.57 23.17 -24.06
C SER A 182 6.49 24.25 -23.46
N ARG A 183 6.17 24.79 -22.28
CA ARG A 183 6.98 25.81 -21.61
C ARG A 183 8.29 25.21 -21.10
N ARG A 184 9.36 25.99 -21.14
CA ARG A 184 10.68 25.65 -20.59
C ARG A 184 11.33 26.88 -20.02
N LEU A 185 12.10 26.70 -18.96
CA LEU A 185 13.10 27.67 -18.57
C LEU A 185 14.19 27.73 -19.64
N PRO A 186 14.84 28.89 -19.83
CA PRO A 186 15.97 29.01 -20.76
C PRO A 186 17.18 28.15 -20.37
N SER A 187 17.35 27.85 -19.08
CA SER A 187 18.44 27.03 -18.55
C SER A 187 17.97 26.21 -17.35
N ASP A 188 18.65 25.10 -17.09
CA ASP A 188 18.55 24.32 -15.84
C ASP A 188 19.42 24.93 -14.72
N GLU A 189 20.34 25.83 -15.07
CA GLU A 189 21.19 26.54 -14.13
C GLU A 189 20.43 27.70 -13.49
N ILE A 190 19.94 27.47 -12.29
CA ILE A 190 19.20 28.47 -11.48
C ILE A 190 19.96 28.78 -10.20
N SER A 191 19.69 29.93 -9.60
CA SER A 191 20.21 30.29 -8.28
C SER A 191 19.33 29.70 -7.16
N LEU A 192 19.84 29.70 -5.94
CA LEU A 192 19.04 29.33 -4.77
C LEU A 192 17.82 30.25 -4.64
N ARG A 193 17.95 31.55 -4.93
CA ARG A 193 16.83 32.50 -4.92
C ARG A 193 15.75 32.11 -5.93
N GLU A 194 16.14 31.77 -7.15
CA GLU A 194 15.21 31.33 -8.20
C GLU A 194 14.47 30.05 -7.79
N TYR A 195 15.16 29.09 -7.15
CA TYR A 195 14.55 27.90 -6.59
C TYR A 195 13.58 28.24 -5.44
N LEU A 196 14.02 29.02 -4.45
CA LEU A 196 13.21 29.41 -3.28
C LEU A 196 11.97 30.21 -3.68
N ASN A 197 12.02 31.01 -4.73
CA ASN A 197 10.83 31.70 -5.23
C ASN A 197 9.73 30.71 -5.69
N VAL A 198 10.10 29.58 -6.28
CA VAL A 198 9.15 28.52 -6.63
C VAL A 198 8.69 27.75 -5.40
N VAL A 199 9.58 27.53 -4.42
CA VAL A 199 9.21 27.00 -3.09
C VAL A 199 8.18 27.91 -2.41
N GLY A 200 8.33 29.23 -2.50
CA GLY A 200 7.39 30.20 -1.96
C GLY A 200 5.99 30.07 -2.57
N LEU A 201 5.89 29.75 -3.87
CA LEU A 201 4.61 29.44 -4.51
C LEU A 201 3.97 28.15 -3.96
N VAL A 202 4.78 27.17 -3.57
CA VAL A 202 4.29 25.95 -2.89
C VAL A 202 3.69 26.33 -1.55
N TYR A 203 4.40 27.10 -0.71
CA TYR A 203 3.88 27.50 0.60
C TYR A 203 2.62 28.36 0.50
N ASP A 204 2.57 29.24 -0.47
CA ASP A 204 1.41 30.07 -0.75
C ASP A 204 0.19 29.26 -1.20
N ALA A 205 0.39 28.24 -2.05
CA ALA A 205 -0.68 27.31 -2.39
C ALA A 205 -1.23 26.53 -1.18
N LEU A 206 -0.40 26.33 -0.15
CA LEU A 206 -0.76 25.63 1.08
C LEU A 206 -1.26 26.57 2.20
N GLY A 207 -1.29 27.88 1.95
CA GLY A 207 -1.69 28.87 2.95
C GLY A 207 -0.67 29.08 4.08
N LEU A 208 0.58 28.65 3.88
CA LEU A 208 1.67 28.79 4.85
C LEU A 208 2.40 30.14 4.74
N LEU A 209 2.25 30.83 3.61
CA LEU A 209 2.91 32.10 3.32
C LEU A 209 2.10 32.91 2.30
N ASP A 210 2.00 34.24 2.44
CA ASP A 210 1.47 35.10 1.36
C ASP A 210 2.64 35.58 0.50
N ILE A 211 2.84 34.93 -0.66
CA ILE A 211 4.01 35.21 -1.51
C ILE A 211 4.01 36.63 -2.11
N SER A 212 2.86 37.32 -2.11
CA SER A 212 2.77 38.69 -2.62
C SER A 212 3.40 39.74 -1.70
N LYS A 213 3.61 39.38 -0.42
CA LYS A 213 4.16 40.24 0.63
C LYS A 213 5.46 39.71 1.22
N ALA A 214 5.76 38.43 0.99
CA ALA A 214 6.90 37.76 1.59
C ALA A 214 8.24 38.14 0.93
N SER A 215 9.29 38.26 1.75
CA SER A 215 10.67 38.29 1.28
C SER A 215 11.25 36.87 1.13
N VAL A 216 12.47 36.77 0.62
CA VAL A 216 13.16 35.46 0.51
C VAL A 216 13.53 34.92 1.89
N GLU A 217 13.80 35.80 2.85
CA GLU A 217 14.05 35.47 4.25
C GLU A 217 12.81 34.85 4.91
N ASP A 218 11.61 35.33 4.57
CA ASP A 218 10.36 34.71 5.04
C ASP A 218 10.18 33.29 4.47
N ILE A 219 10.49 33.08 3.18
CA ILE A 219 10.46 31.75 2.56
C ILE A 219 11.46 30.80 3.23
N LEU A 220 12.68 31.28 3.51
CA LEU A 220 13.71 30.52 4.23
C LEU A 220 13.24 30.13 5.63
N LYS A 221 12.59 31.05 6.36
CA LYS A 221 12.04 30.77 7.68
C LYS A 221 11.01 29.65 7.62
N VAL A 222 10.02 29.76 6.72
CA VAL A 222 9.01 28.70 6.54
C VAL A 222 9.69 27.38 6.13
N ARG A 223 10.67 27.41 5.23
CA ARG A 223 11.42 26.20 4.81
C ARG A 223 12.13 25.49 5.95
N LYS A 224 12.63 26.22 6.95
CA LYS A 224 13.25 25.65 8.17
C LYS A 224 12.22 25.11 9.15
N GLU A 225 11.01 25.68 9.18
CA GLU A 225 9.93 25.25 10.07
C GLU A 225 9.21 24.00 9.57
N VAL A 226 8.94 23.91 8.25
CA VAL A 226 8.05 22.87 7.70
C VAL A 226 8.73 21.87 6.78
N GLY A 227 9.89 22.19 6.20
CA GLY A 227 10.59 21.28 5.30
C GLY A 227 11.47 20.28 6.03
N ASP A 228 12.02 19.31 5.31
CA ASP A 228 12.94 18.34 5.93
C ASP A 228 14.17 19.08 6.48
N PHE A 229 14.53 18.77 7.72
CA PHE A 229 15.65 19.38 8.44
C PHE A 229 17.00 19.01 7.82
N ARG A 230 17.05 17.95 7.01
CA ARG A 230 18.25 17.49 6.28
C ARG A 230 18.39 18.25 4.96
N ASP A 231 18.49 19.57 5.04
CA ASP A 231 18.71 20.44 3.89
C ASP A 231 20.15 20.36 3.34
N CYS A 232 21.08 19.85 4.16
CA CYS A 232 22.47 19.55 3.79
C CYS A 232 23.24 20.76 3.25
N GLY A 233 23.08 21.90 3.94
CA GLY A 233 23.75 23.16 3.61
C GLY A 233 23.14 23.88 2.42
N LEU A 234 22.01 23.39 1.88
CA LEU A 234 21.28 24.06 0.79
C LEU A 234 20.94 25.50 1.18
N LEU A 235 20.42 25.71 2.40
CA LEU A 235 19.93 27.01 2.83
C LEU A 235 21.04 27.98 3.25
N ASP A 236 22.29 27.50 3.30
CA ASP A 236 23.48 28.30 3.63
C ASP A 236 24.22 28.80 2.37
N LEU A 237 23.79 28.40 1.17
CA LEU A 237 24.40 28.84 -0.08
C LEU A 237 24.12 30.32 -0.37
N PRO A 238 25.02 31.03 -1.07
CA PRO A 238 24.74 32.38 -1.54
C PRO A 238 23.52 32.39 -2.46
N LEU A 239 22.54 33.25 -2.15
CA LEU A 239 21.22 33.26 -2.80
C LEU A 239 21.28 33.43 -4.33
N ASP A 240 22.20 34.26 -4.81
CA ASP A 240 22.27 34.66 -6.22
C ASP A 240 23.45 34.01 -6.98
N ASP A 241 24.18 33.08 -6.34
CA ASP A 241 25.27 32.34 -6.99
C ASP A 241 24.75 31.04 -7.62
N ARG A 242 24.53 31.08 -8.93
CA ARG A 242 24.09 29.92 -9.72
C ARG A 242 25.11 28.78 -9.69
N TYR A 243 26.41 29.09 -9.74
CA TYR A 243 27.44 28.06 -9.74
C TYR A 243 27.48 27.32 -8.41
N ALA A 244 27.39 28.04 -7.29
CA ALA A 244 27.33 27.43 -5.95
C ALA A 244 26.13 26.49 -5.82
N PHE A 245 24.94 26.91 -6.25
CA PHE A 245 23.74 26.07 -6.23
C PHE A 245 23.87 24.83 -7.11
N MET A 246 24.38 24.97 -8.33
CA MET A 246 24.53 23.86 -9.27
C MET A 246 25.59 22.86 -8.80
N LYS A 247 26.75 23.35 -8.33
CA LYS A 247 27.79 22.53 -7.75
C LYS A 247 27.27 21.75 -6.54
N TRP A 248 26.59 22.43 -5.62
CA TRP A 248 25.97 21.78 -4.46
C TRP A 248 24.96 20.70 -4.90
N LYS A 249 24.11 20.98 -5.89
CA LYS A 249 23.11 20.04 -6.41
C LYS A 249 23.77 18.77 -6.98
N GLU A 250 24.89 18.89 -7.67
CA GLU A 250 25.64 17.77 -8.24
C GLU A 250 26.41 16.96 -7.19
N GLU A 251 26.95 17.63 -6.17
CA GLU A 251 27.78 17.01 -5.13
C GLU A 251 26.96 16.51 -3.92
N ASN A 252 25.68 16.91 -3.81
CA ASN A 252 24.81 16.59 -2.68
C ASN A 252 24.68 15.08 -2.45
N ARG A 253 25.07 14.64 -1.24
CA ARG A 253 25.01 13.23 -0.82
C ARG A 253 23.74 12.87 -0.04
N CYS A 254 22.88 13.84 0.26
CA CYS A 254 21.67 13.65 1.04
C CYS A 254 20.45 13.20 0.21
N GLY A 255 20.68 12.85 -1.06
CA GLY A 255 19.63 12.37 -1.95
C GLY A 255 18.49 13.39 -2.08
N LEU A 256 17.27 12.94 -1.77
CA LEU A 256 16.04 13.70 -1.99
C LEU A 256 15.67 14.68 -0.86
N HIS A 257 16.27 14.52 0.33
CA HIS A 257 15.84 15.25 1.53
C HIS A 257 15.85 16.79 1.39
N PRO A 258 16.87 17.41 0.78
CA PRO A 258 16.84 18.88 0.61
C PRO A 258 15.67 19.39 -0.25
N PHE A 259 15.13 18.54 -1.12
CA PHE A 259 14.02 18.87 -2.02
C PHE A 259 12.66 18.59 -1.40
N GLU A 260 12.59 17.96 -0.22
CA GLU A 260 11.38 17.80 0.55
C GLU A 260 11.04 19.12 1.26
N VAL A 261 10.29 19.97 0.56
CA VAL A 261 9.96 21.34 0.99
C VAL A 261 8.87 21.37 2.06
N VAL A 262 8.09 20.29 2.19
CA VAL A 262 7.21 20.04 3.34
C VAL A 262 7.49 18.62 3.81
N ALA A 263 7.93 18.47 5.07
CA ALA A 263 8.38 17.21 5.62
C ALA A 263 7.23 16.24 5.90
N GLY A 264 7.49 14.96 5.65
CA GLY A 264 6.55 13.87 5.80
C GLY A 264 6.46 13.24 7.20
N TYR A 265 6.98 13.89 8.26
CA TYR A 265 7.02 13.29 9.60
C TYR A 265 5.65 12.94 10.19
N SER A 266 4.58 13.62 9.77
CA SER A 266 3.20 13.35 10.20
C SER A 266 2.20 13.33 9.05
N TYR A 267 2.67 13.55 7.82
CA TYR A 267 1.86 13.70 6.61
C TYR A 267 2.65 13.18 5.40
N ASN A 268 2.08 13.21 4.20
CA ASN A 268 2.86 12.89 3.00
C ASN A 268 3.82 14.06 2.71
N GLY A 269 5.11 13.77 2.53
CA GLY A 269 6.13 14.75 2.19
C GLY A 269 5.92 15.32 0.78
N ILE A 270 6.20 16.61 0.58
CA ILE A 270 6.08 17.28 -0.71
C ILE A 270 7.47 17.59 -1.23
N LEU A 271 7.80 17.01 -2.38
CA LEU A 271 9.08 17.19 -3.03
C LEU A 271 8.97 18.17 -4.21
N LEU A 272 9.88 19.13 -4.25
CA LEU A 272 10.07 20.04 -5.38
C LEU A 272 11.52 19.96 -5.83
N TYR A 273 11.77 19.29 -6.95
CA TYR A 273 13.11 19.22 -7.53
C TYR A 273 13.40 20.46 -8.39
N PRO A 274 14.65 20.95 -8.36
CA PRO A 274 15.13 21.97 -9.28
C PRO A 274 15.03 21.49 -10.74
N PRO A 275 15.12 22.41 -11.72
CA PRO A 275 14.81 22.08 -13.09
C PRO A 275 15.74 21.04 -13.70
N ILE A 276 15.15 20.19 -14.54
CA ILE A 276 15.82 19.26 -15.45
C ILE A 276 15.15 19.39 -16.82
N LYS A 277 15.93 19.64 -17.86
CA LYS A 277 15.45 19.97 -19.21
C LYS A 277 14.43 21.11 -19.20
N GLY A 278 14.72 22.17 -18.44
CA GLY A 278 14.00 23.42 -18.28
C GLY A 278 12.70 23.30 -17.48
N ARG A 279 12.54 22.29 -16.61
CA ARG A 279 11.30 22.09 -15.81
C ARG A 279 11.59 21.60 -14.41
N PHE A 280 10.97 22.22 -13.41
CA PHE A 280 10.89 21.68 -12.05
C PHE A 280 10.16 20.34 -12.03
N ALA A 281 10.29 19.56 -10.97
CA ALA A 281 9.49 18.34 -10.81
C ALA A 281 8.84 18.30 -9.42
N VAL A 282 7.53 18.05 -9.38
CA VAL A 282 6.75 18.07 -8.14
C VAL A 282 6.17 16.69 -7.89
N TYR A 283 6.45 16.15 -6.70
CA TYR A 283 6.04 14.81 -6.29
C TYR A 283 5.53 14.80 -4.85
N ILE A 284 4.65 13.84 -4.57
CA ILE A 284 4.13 13.50 -3.26
C ILE A 284 3.98 11.98 -3.21
N ASP A 285 4.31 11.35 -2.08
CA ASP A 285 4.25 9.89 -1.97
C ASP A 285 2.82 9.37 -2.11
N TYR A 286 1.88 10.02 -1.44
CA TYR A 286 0.45 9.74 -1.54
C TYR A 286 -0.31 10.98 -1.96
N ILE A 287 -1.14 10.82 -2.99
CA ILE A 287 -1.82 11.94 -3.63
C ILE A 287 -2.95 12.46 -2.75
N ASP A 288 -2.91 13.74 -2.44
CA ASP A 288 -3.95 14.46 -1.72
C ASP A 288 -4.21 15.86 -2.31
N GLU A 289 -5.13 16.61 -1.68
CA GLU A 289 -5.55 17.94 -2.12
C GLU A 289 -4.39 18.96 -2.20
N ARG A 290 -3.36 18.82 -1.35
CA ARG A 290 -2.23 19.76 -1.29
C ARG A 290 -1.49 19.79 -2.62
N MET A 291 -1.28 18.61 -3.21
CA MET A 291 -0.64 18.48 -4.52
C MET A 291 -1.43 19.19 -5.62
N TYR A 292 -2.76 19.14 -5.56
CA TYR A 292 -3.62 19.85 -6.51
C TYR A 292 -3.54 21.37 -6.36
N LYS A 293 -3.55 21.89 -5.13
CA LYS A 293 -3.36 23.33 -4.87
C LYS A 293 -2.05 23.82 -5.45
N ILE A 294 -0.95 23.09 -5.24
CA ILE A 294 0.37 23.41 -5.76
C ILE A 294 0.37 23.42 -7.29
N VAL A 295 -0.15 22.36 -7.92
CA VAL A 295 -0.25 22.27 -9.38
C VAL A 295 -1.02 23.45 -9.97
N CYS A 296 -2.17 23.80 -9.40
CA CYS A 296 -2.97 24.93 -9.84
C CYS A 296 -2.18 26.25 -9.71
N ARG A 297 -1.47 26.45 -8.59
CA ARG A 297 -0.67 27.65 -8.38
C ARG A 297 0.49 27.78 -9.37
N LEU A 298 1.18 26.69 -9.65
CA LEU A 298 2.27 26.68 -10.64
C LEU A 298 1.76 26.91 -12.07
N LEU A 299 0.56 26.40 -12.41
CA LEU A 299 -0.09 26.67 -13.70
C LEU A 299 -0.47 28.15 -13.84
N GLU A 300 -1.09 28.73 -12.81
CA GLU A 300 -1.46 30.15 -12.77
C GLU A 300 -0.23 31.05 -13.00
N LYS A 301 0.88 30.75 -12.32
CA LYS A 301 2.16 31.47 -12.46
C LYS A 301 2.98 31.05 -13.67
N LYS A 302 2.46 30.14 -14.50
CA LYS A 302 3.10 29.65 -15.74
C LYS A 302 4.49 29.05 -15.51
N ILE A 303 4.77 28.52 -14.32
CA ILE A 303 6.03 27.84 -14.00
C ILE A 303 6.11 26.55 -14.81
N PRO A 304 7.21 26.25 -15.52
CA PRO A 304 7.38 24.95 -16.17
C PRO A 304 7.67 23.84 -15.16
N PHE A 305 6.78 22.87 -15.00
CA PHE A 305 6.98 21.75 -14.06
C PHE A 305 6.47 20.41 -14.56
N THR A 306 7.01 19.30 -14.04
CA THR A 306 6.58 17.95 -14.38
C THR A 306 5.97 17.27 -13.16
N THR A 307 4.85 16.59 -13.38
CA THR A 307 4.21 15.70 -12.42
C THR A 307 3.31 14.69 -13.15
N ASP A 308 2.87 13.64 -12.48
CA ASP A 308 1.87 12.71 -13.00
C ASP A 308 0.46 13.30 -12.84
N ILE A 309 0.15 14.28 -13.71
CA ILE A 309 -1.12 15.00 -13.67
C ILE A 309 -2.35 14.08 -13.82
N LYS A 310 -2.22 12.99 -14.60
CA LYS A 310 -3.34 12.08 -14.83
C LYS A 310 -3.66 11.31 -13.57
N LYS A 311 -2.63 10.75 -12.91
CA LYS A 311 -2.78 10.07 -11.64
C LYS A 311 -3.35 11.02 -10.59
N LEU A 312 -2.82 12.25 -10.47
CA LEU A 312 -3.35 13.29 -9.57
C LEU A 312 -4.86 13.51 -9.76
N LEU A 313 -5.28 13.84 -10.97
CA LEU A 313 -6.67 14.18 -11.25
C LEU A 313 -7.61 12.97 -11.11
N TYR A 314 -7.16 11.77 -11.48
CA TYR A 314 -7.96 10.56 -11.29
C TYR A 314 -8.09 10.16 -9.83
N THR A 315 -7.04 10.32 -9.02
CA THR A 315 -7.11 10.04 -7.58
C THR A 315 -8.08 10.98 -6.91
N LEU A 316 -8.00 12.29 -7.16
CA LEU A 316 -8.87 13.29 -6.53
C LEU A 316 -10.34 13.18 -6.96
N ARG A 317 -10.61 12.59 -8.12
CA ARG A 317 -11.96 12.23 -8.56
C ARG A 317 -12.46 10.88 -8.03
N GLY A 318 -11.58 10.11 -7.39
CA GLY A 318 -11.85 8.74 -6.96
C GLY A 318 -12.03 7.74 -8.10
N GLU A 319 -11.45 8.03 -9.28
CA GLU A 319 -11.55 7.17 -10.46
C GLU A 319 -10.43 6.12 -10.56
N ILE A 320 -9.40 6.22 -9.73
CA ILE A 320 -8.38 5.16 -9.61
C ILE A 320 -8.98 3.90 -8.98
N TYR A 321 -8.44 2.74 -9.36
CA TYR A 321 -8.70 1.50 -8.65
C TYR A 321 -7.75 1.39 -7.46
N VAL A 322 -8.32 1.06 -6.31
CA VAL A 322 -7.58 0.70 -5.09
C VAL A 322 -7.88 -0.75 -4.76
N ASN A 323 -6.90 -1.45 -4.19
CA ASN A 323 -7.06 -2.81 -3.73
C ASN A 323 -7.95 -2.86 -2.49
N VAL A 324 -8.73 -3.93 -2.37
CA VAL A 324 -9.53 -4.27 -1.19
C VAL A 324 -8.82 -5.38 -0.43
N ASN A 325 -8.70 -5.24 0.89
CA ASN A 325 -8.10 -6.18 1.83
C ASN A 325 -6.58 -6.37 1.69
N ILE A 326 -5.90 -5.57 0.88
CA ILE A 326 -4.43 -5.48 0.81
C ILE A 326 -4.00 -4.03 0.57
N PRO A 327 -2.76 -3.67 0.90
CA PRO A 327 -2.24 -2.33 0.67
C PRO A 327 -2.33 -1.90 -0.80
N THR A 328 -2.57 -0.61 -1.01
CA THR A 328 -2.51 0.04 -2.32
C THR A 328 -1.43 1.11 -2.27
N PRO A 329 -0.37 1.04 -3.10
CA PRO A 329 0.73 2.01 -3.06
C PRO A 329 0.29 3.46 -3.24
N GLU A 330 -0.82 3.70 -3.94
CA GLU A 330 -1.30 5.04 -4.29
C GLU A 330 -2.00 5.82 -3.17
N ILE A 331 -2.42 5.15 -2.09
CA ILE A 331 -3.17 5.77 -0.99
C ILE A 331 -2.55 5.42 0.35
N LEU A 332 -2.73 6.30 1.33
CA LEU A 332 -2.29 6.02 2.69
C LEU A 332 -3.24 5.00 3.32
N GLY A 333 -2.69 3.85 3.72
CA GLY A 333 -3.43 2.79 4.42
C GLY A 333 -3.98 1.68 3.50
N THR A 334 -4.79 0.81 4.09
CA THR A 334 -5.44 -0.32 3.41
C THR A 334 -6.94 -0.09 3.41
N VAL A 335 -7.59 -0.29 2.26
CA VAL A 335 -9.05 -0.30 2.16
C VAL A 335 -9.53 -1.70 2.47
N TYR A 336 -10.28 -1.87 3.54
CA TYR A 336 -10.92 -3.14 3.88
C TYR A 336 -12.29 -3.27 3.22
N TYR A 337 -12.80 -4.49 3.12
CA TYR A 337 -14.13 -4.76 2.57
C TYR A 337 -15.24 -3.93 3.24
N ASP A 338 -15.15 -3.74 4.56
CA ASP A 338 -16.14 -2.99 5.32
C ASP A 338 -16.07 -1.47 5.06
N ASP A 339 -14.95 -0.96 4.53
CA ASP A 339 -14.80 0.44 4.14
C ASP A 339 -15.49 0.79 2.81
N VAL A 340 -15.98 -0.21 2.07
CA VAL A 340 -16.60 -0.01 0.75
C VAL A 340 -18.12 0.18 0.91
N LYS A 341 -18.66 1.34 0.49
CA LYS A 341 -20.12 1.60 0.47
C LYS A 341 -20.84 0.79 -0.59
N GLU A 342 -20.33 0.79 -1.82
CA GLU A 342 -20.94 0.10 -2.97
C GLU A 342 -20.24 -1.24 -3.21
N LYS A 343 -20.54 -2.23 -2.36
CA LYS A 343 -19.89 -3.56 -2.36
C LYS A 343 -20.06 -4.33 -3.68
N ASP A 344 -21.13 -4.07 -4.42
CA ASP A 344 -21.38 -4.64 -5.75
C ASP A 344 -20.39 -4.14 -6.82
N LYS A 345 -19.70 -3.02 -6.56
CA LYS A 345 -18.69 -2.45 -7.47
C LYS A 345 -17.30 -3.06 -7.28
N ILE A 346 -17.12 -3.91 -6.28
CA ILE A 346 -15.83 -4.59 -6.05
C ILE A 346 -15.63 -5.64 -7.15
N ILE A 347 -14.50 -5.52 -7.85
CA ILE A 347 -14.05 -6.53 -8.81
C ILE A 347 -13.13 -7.47 -8.05
N TRP A 348 -13.66 -8.64 -7.68
CA TRP A 348 -12.91 -9.64 -6.94
C TRP A 348 -11.88 -10.36 -7.82
N LYS A 349 -10.69 -10.64 -7.26
CA LYS A 349 -9.77 -11.63 -7.85
C LYS A 349 -10.47 -12.98 -7.78
N LYS A 350 -10.48 -13.71 -8.90
CA LYS A 350 -10.97 -15.09 -8.93
C LYS A 350 -10.12 -15.93 -7.99
N ILE A 351 -10.76 -16.73 -7.15
CA ILE A 351 -10.08 -17.65 -6.26
C ILE A 351 -10.13 -19.03 -6.89
N GLU A 352 -8.95 -19.60 -7.12
CA GLU A 352 -8.79 -20.99 -7.52
C GLU A 352 -8.11 -21.69 -6.37
N GLU A 353 -8.86 -22.55 -5.69
CA GLU A 353 -8.33 -23.33 -4.57
C GLU A 353 -7.05 -24.06 -4.99
N VAL A 354 -6.11 -24.15 -4.03
CA VAL A 354 -4.88 -24.91 -4.23
C VAL A 354 -5.19 -26.33 -4.71
N LYS A 355 -4.40 -26.82 -5.66
CA LYS A 355 -4.54 -28.20 -6.13
C LYS A 355 -3.94 -29.15 -5.11
N TYR A 356 -4.65 -30.25 -4.86
CA TYR A 356 -4.21 -31.33 -3.99
C TYR A 356 -3.57 -32.46 -4.82
N ARG A 357 -2.72 -33.27 -4.17
CA ARG A 357 -2.04 -34.42 -4.79
C ARG A 357 -2.87 -35.69 -4.81
#